data_AF-A0A9P8BB76-F1
#
_entry.id   AF-A0A9P8BB76-F1
#
_cell.length_a   1.000
_cell.length_b   1.000
_cell.length_c   1.000
_cell.angle_alpha   90.00
_cell.angle_beta   90.00
_cell.angle_gamma   90.00
#
_symmetry.space_group_name_H-M   'P 1'
#
loop_
_entity.id
_entity.type
_entity.pdbx_description
1 polymer ?
#
loop_
_entity_poly.entity_id
_entity_poly.type
_entity_poly.pdbx_seq_one_letter_code
_entity_poly.pdbx_strand_id
1 'polypeptide(L)'
;MVLPLGYMDENTMQSKSPKGAPNAPDLPAPSDKDVFHACKSISDFDLYTLHQDRGRAEQFFRWKAWAAQQATKRPCAIGDVLVVQPNAFDRLYTCPPNVVPLLPLPSRTVTHLQEAQRPKVLTVTAVVQSSKRFEVSITRIIKTAAEGSQIAAVYEVRMGGQLLCLKVFDDRLYPIEPPEDPEDPLRYWFQGLQAAEDAVRTEQGVYQRLEHAQGSVVPWYYGAHLFTLPDGHQAFGILMELVDGSDPEHALLSERTEAEQITFIESTRHAVRVFQYADISQLDWESTQILCTPRVSSSSTRHLDCVFIDFTSATQSDTAYNSHQVDDYGNVLEILCDPAVGLPKWLLEKAFEPREEWDYYTTNPLNDME
;
A
#
# COMPACT_ATOMS: atom_id res chain seq x y z
N MET A 1 7.37 10.77 8.22
CA MET A 1 6.99 11.89 9.14
C MET A 1 6.45 13.01 8.27
N VAL A 2 5.12 13.16 8.20
CA VAL A 2 4.51 14.23 7.42
C VAL A 2 4.86 15.53 8.13
N LEU A 3 5.74 16.34 7.55
CA LEU A 3 5.91 17.73 8.00
C LEU A 3 4.52 18.35 8.02
N PRO A 4 4.14 19.13 9.04
CA PRO A 4 2.83 19.77 9.03
C PRO A 4 2.73 20.56 7.72
N LEU A 5 1.87 20.07 6.81
CA LEU A 5 1.34 20.89 5.72
C LEU A 5 0.92 22.18 6.41
N GLY A 6 1.48 23.30 5.96
CA GLY A 6 1.47 24.55 6.74
C GLY A 6 0.11 24.78 7.41
N TYR A 7 0.12 25.05 8.71
CA TYR A 7 -1.14 25.26 9.41
C TYR A 7 -1.82 26.51 8.83
N MET A 8 -3.12 26.44 8.60
CA MET A 8 -3.91 27.64 8.36
C MET A 8 -3.87 28.44 9.64
N ASP A 9 -3.21 29.59 9.62
CA ASP A 9 -3.30 30.53 10.73
C ASP A 9 -4.73 31.08 10.72
N GLU A 10 -5.53 30.63 11.69
CA GLU A 10 -6.96 30.94 11.80
C GLU A 10 -7.27 32.44 11.82
N ASN A 11 -6.30 33.28 12.24
CA ASN A 11 -6.49 34.73 12.28
C ASN A 11 -6.22 35.40 10.93
N THR A 12 -5.39 34.78 10.09
CA THR A 12 -4.96 35.37 8.82
C THR A 12 -5.48 34.64 7.60
N MET A 13 -6.03 33.43 7.77
CA MET A 13 -6.40 32.51 6.69
C MET A 13 -5.23 32.25 5.71
N GLN A 14 -3.99 32.45 6.17
CA GLN A 14 -2.79 32.18 5.40
C GLN A 14 -2.23 30.84 5.85
N SER A 15 -1.88 29.99 4.89
CA SER A 15 -1.08 28.80 5.17
C SER A 15 0.30 29.25 5.66
N LYS A 16 0.59 29.00 6.94
CA LYS A 16 1.91 29.18 7.53
C LYS A 16 2.61 27.84 7.56
N SER A 17 3.58 27.65 6.67
CA SER A 17 4.52 26.55 6.83
C SER A 17 5.29 26.76 8.15
N PRO A 18 5.29 25.77 9.07
CA PRO A 18 6.16 25.87 10.23
C PRO A 18 7.59 26.11 9.74
N LYS A 19 8.27 27.09 10.34
CA LYS A 19 9.71 27.25 10.14
C LYS A 19 10.37 26.08 10.86
N GLY A 20 10.46 24.92 10.21
CA GLY A 20 11.36 23.87 10.66
C GLY A 20 12.74 24.48 10.92
N ALA A 21 13.44 23.99 11.95
CA ALA A 21 14.80 24.42 12.18
C ALA A 21 15.67 23.75 11.10
N PRO A 22 16.30 24.49 10.16
CA PRO A 22 17.28 23.88 9.29
C PRO A 22 18.36 23.23 10.18
N ASN A 23 18.74 22.00 9.87
CA ASN A 23 19.80 21.31 10.60
C ASN A 23 21.12 22.08 10.44
N ALA A 24 21.46 22.89 11.45
CA ALA A 24 22.71 23.63 11.57
C ALA A 24 23.13 24.35 10.26
N PRO A 25 22.43 25.43 9.86
CA PRO A 25 22.70 26.13 8.59
C PRO A 25 24.14 26.69 8.50
N ASP A 26 24.81 26.84 9.63
CA ASP A 26 26.20 27.34 9.72
C ASP A 26 27.24 26.25 9.41
N LEU A 27 26.86 24.97 9.35
CA LEU A 27 27.76 23.90 8.95
C LEU A 27 27.86 23.83 7.42
N PRO A 28 29.08 23.73 6.86
CA PRO A 28 29.23 23.53 5.43
C PRO A 28 28.53 22.25 4.99
N ALA A 29 27.90 22.28 3.83
CA ALA A 29 27.29 21.08 3.26
C ALA A 29 28.38 19.99 3.05
N PRO A 30 28.08 18.73 3.40
CA PRO A 30 28.98 17.61 3.12
C PRO A 30 29.17 17.47 1.61
N SER A 31 30.29 16.88 1.21
CA SER A 31 30.52 16.59 -0.21
C SER A 31 29.56 15.51 -0.71
N ASP A 32 29.29 15.47 -2.01
CA ASP A 32 28.49 14.40 -2.62
C ASP A 32 29.06 13.01 -2.29
N LYS A 33 30.38 12.87 -2.26
CA LYS A 33 31.05 11.61 -1.90
C LYS A 33 30.67 11.15 -0.48
N ASP A 34 30.63 12.09 0.46
CA ASP A 34 30.27 11.79 1.85
C ASP A 34 28.79 11.42 1.96
N VAL A 35 27.91 12.15 1.25
CA VAL A 35 26.47 11.85 1.19
C VAL A 35 26.22 10.48 0.56
N PHE A 36 26.83 10.16 -0.57
CA PHE A 36 26.63 8.88 -1.26
C PHE A 36 27.13 7.71 -0.42
N HIS A 37 28.13 7.93 0.43
CA HIS A 37 28.61 6.91 1.35
C HIS A 37 27.72 6.77 2.60
N ALA A 38 27.27 7.88 3.17
CA ALA A 38 26.54 7.90 4.45
C ALA A 38 25.05 7.57 4.30
N CYS A 39 24.36 8.18 3.33
CA CYS A 39 22.92 8.05 3.15
C CYS A 39 22.55 6.75 2.42
N LYS A 40 21.56 6.04 2.95
CA LYS A 40 21.07 4.74 2.49
C LYS A 40 19.61 4.79 2.04
N SER A 41 18.78 5.67 2.59
CA SER A 41 17.36 5.82 2.22
C SER A 41 16.96 7.28 2.07
N ILE A 42 15.74 7.54 1.58
CA ILE A 42 15.19 8.90 1.49
C ILE A 42 15.03 9.49 2.89
N SER A 43 14.72 8.66 3.90
CA SER A 43 14.58 9.05 5.30
C SER A 43 15.87 9.62 5.94
N ASP A 44 17.04 9.44 5.31
CA ASP A 44 18.30 10.06 5.78
C ASP A 44 18.40 11.55 5.42
N PHE A 45 17.45 12.07 4.61
CA PHE A 45 17.39 13.47 4.22
C PHE A 45 16.27 14.20 4.98
N ASP A 46 16.59 15.39 5.48
CA ASP A 46 15.59 16.27 6.08
C ASP A 46 14.77 16.95 4.97
N LEU A 47 13.54 16.47 4.75
CA LEU A 47 12.65 16.99 3.71
C LEU A 47 12.39 18.49 3.84
N TYR A 48 12.37 19.01 5.08
CA TYR A 48 12.20 20.45 5.30
C TYR A 48 13.38 21.23 4.72
N THR A 49 14.61 20.78 4.98
CA THR A 49 15.82 21.35 4.36
C THR A 49 15.77 21.24 2.84
N LEU A 50 15.31 20.11 2.26
CA LEU A 50 15.17 19.97 0.81
C LEU A 50 14.17 20.97 0.20
N HIS A 51 13.12 21.35 0.93
CA HIS A 51 12.16 22.37 0.47
C HIS A 51 12.75 23.79 0.45
N GLN A 52 13.68 24.08 1.37
CA GLN A 52 14.16 25.45 1.62
C GLN A 52 15.53 25.73 0.98
N ASP A 53 16.35 24.71 0.78
CA ASP A 53 17.73 24.84 0.28
C ASP A 53 17.89 24.07 -1.04
N ARG A 54 17.97 24.82 -2.14
CA ARG A 54 18.14 24.25 -3.48
C ARG A 54 19.46 23.49 -3.64
N GLY A 55 20.54 23.93 -3.01
CA GLY A 55 21.82 23.22 -3.09
C GLY A 55 21.72 21.82 -2.46
N ARG A 56 20.97 21.70 -1.36
CA ARG A 56 20.67 20.42 -0.70
C ARG A 56 19.73 19.56 -1.53
N ALA A 57 18.71 20.15 -2.16
CA ALA A 57 17.82 19.43 -3.08
C ALA A 57 18.58 18.88 -4.29
N GLU A 58 19.45 19.67 -4.91
CA GLU A 58 20.29 19.22 -6.02
C GLU A 58 21.24 18.09 -5.61
N GLN A 59 21.82 18.16 -4.41
CA GLN A 59 22.62 17.07 -3.86
C GLN A 59 21.79 15.79 -3.64
N PHE A 60 20.56 15.92 -3.15
CA PHE A 60 19.61 14.81 -3.05
C PHE A 60 19.31 14.20 -4.43
N PHE A 61 19.03 14.99 -5.46
CA PHE A 61 18.76 14.47 -6.81
C PHE A 61 19.98 13.72 -7.39
N ARG A 62 21.20 14.23 -7.17
CA ARG A 62 22.43 13.52 -7.57
C ARG A 62 22.63 12.22 -6.79
N TRP A 63 22.37 12.21 -5.48
CA TRP A 63 22.37 10.99 -4.68
C TRP A 63 21.35 9.99 -5.21
N LYS A 64 20.13 10.45 -5.54
CA LYS A 64 19.06 9.61 -6.04
C LYS A 64 19.42 8.94 -7.35
N ALA A 65 19.95 9.70 -8.30
CA ALA A 65 20.43 9.18 -9.58
C ALA A 65 21.56 8.15 -9.38
N TRP A 66 22.53 8.44 -8.49
CA TRP A 66 23.58 7.49 -8.13
C TRP A 66 23.04 6.21 -7.50
N ALA A 67 22.08 6.33 -6.57
CA ALA A 67 21.48 5.22 -5.85
C ALA A 67 20.66 4.31 -6.80
N ALA A 68 19.87 4.90 -7.70
CA ALA A 68 19.15 4.19 -8.76
C ALA A 68 20.12 3.43 -9.69
N GLN A 69 21.25 4.06 -10.05
CA GLN A 69 22.29 3.38 -10.82
C GLN A 69 22.92 2.21 -10.06
N GLN A 70 23.08 2.29 -8.72
CA GLN A 70 23.57 1.15 -7.95
C GLN A 70 22.55 0.01 -7.93
N ALA A 71 21.28 0.31 -7.69
CA ALA A 71 20.20 -0.67 -7.61
C ALA A 71 20.03 -1.45 -8.94
N THR A 72 20.23 -0.78 -10.08
CA THR A 72 20.11 -1.40 -11.41
C THR A 72 21.31 -2.27 -11.82
N LYS A 73 22.44 -2.20 -11.12
CA LYS A 73 23.61 -3.08 -11.42
C LYS A 73 23.37 -4.53 -11.08
N ARG A 74 22.60 -4.79 -10.02
CA ARG A 74 22.27 -6.13 -9.56
C ARG A 74 20.84 -6.16 -9.03
N PRO A 75 19.83 -6.04 -9.92
CA PRO A 75 18.44 -6.16 -9.53
C PRO A 75 18.16 -7.57 -9.01
N CYS A 76 17.09 -7.72 -8.24
CA CYS A 76 16.56 -9.02 -7.87
C CYS A 76 16.17 -9.82 -9.12
N ALA A 77 16.54 -11.09 -9.15
CA ALA A 77 16.25 -12.02 -10.23
C ALA A 77 15.61 -13.30 -9.70
N ILE A 78 14.93 -14.03 -10.58
CA ILE A 78 14.40 -15.37 -10.25
C ILE A 78 15.56 -16.27 -9.83
N GLY A 79 15.38 -16.98 -8.71
CA GLY A 79 16.39 -17.83 -8.09
C GLY A 79 17.24 -17.14 -7.02
N ASP A 80 17.20 -15.81 -6.91
CA ASP A 80 17.88 -15.11 -5.82
C ASP A 80 17.30 -15.50 -4.46
N VAL A 81 18.17 -15.61 -3.47
CA VAL A 81 17.81 -15.90 -2.09
C VAL A 81 18.00 -14.64 -1.27
N LEU A 82 16.92 -14.16 -0.67
CA LEU A 82 16.93 -13.00 0.20
C LEU A 82 17.01 -13.46 1.65
N VAL A 83 17.93 -12.83 2.37
CA VAL A 83 18.09 -13.03 3.80
C VAL A 83 17.13 -12.10 4.53
N VAL A 84 16.36 -12.65 5.45
CA VAL A 84 15.29 -11.91 6.14
C VAL A 84 15.57 -11.81 7.63
N GLN A 85 15.47 -10.60 8.17
CA GLN A 85 15.39 -10.35 9.61
C GLN A 85 13.92 -10.15 10.00
N PRO A 86 13.27 -11.13 10.65
CA PRO A 86 11.85 -11.05 11.02
C PRO A 86 11.57 -9.83 11.88
N ASN A 87 10.39 -9.24 11.72
CA ASN A 87 9.82 -8.15 12.53
C ASN A 87 10.80 -6.99 12.79
N ALA A 88 11.71 -6.73 11.84
CA ALA A 88 12.70 -5.67 12.00
C ALA A 88 12.07 -4.28 12.00
N PHE A 89 10.98 -4.11 11.25
CA PHE A 89 10.26 -2.85 11.18
C PHE A 89 9.67 -2.48 12.55
N ASP A 90 8.91 -3.39 13.19
CA ASP A 90 8.32 -3.19 14.53
C ASP A 90 9.36 -2.90 15.64
N ARG A 91 10.60 -3.36 15.47
CA ARG A 91 11.68 -3.08 16.43
C ARG A 91 12.25 -1.68 16.29
N LEU A 92 12.17 -1.10 15.10
CA LEU A 92 12.80 0.17 14.75
C LEU A 92 11.79 1.32 14.69
N TYR A 93 10.54 1.02 14.36
CA TYR A 93 9.48 1.99 14.15
C TYR A 93 8.25 1.62 14.96
N THR A 94 7.66 2.65 15.57
CA THR A 94 6.34 2.53 16.19
C THR A 94 5.28 2.91 15.16
N CYS A 95 4.30 2.03 14.94
CA CYS A 95 3.08 2.43 14.24
C CYS A 95 2.22 3.22 15.24
N PRO A 96 1.79 4.45 14.91
CA PRO A 96 0.87 5.19 15.76
C PRO A 96 -0.37 4.33 16.05
N PRO A 97 -0.87 4.32 17.30
CA PRO A 97 -2.11 3.62 17.59
C PRO A 97 -3.26 4.27 16.82
N ASN A 98 -4.15 3.44 16.29
CA ASN A 98 -5.40 3.91 15.71
C ASN A 98 -6.24 4.59 16.80
N VAL A 99 -6.60 5.83 16.57
CA VAL A 99 -7.37 6.66 17.51
C VAL A 99 -8.87 6.43 17.37
N VAL A 100 -9.32 6.00 16.19
CA VAL A 100 -10.70 5.64 15.92
C VAL A 100 -10.94 4.17 16.32
N PRO A 101 -11.94 3.88 17.17
CA PRO A 101 -12.26 2.49 17.54
C PRO A 101 -12.78 1.70 16.34
N LEU A 102 -12.56 0.38 16.32
CA LEU A 102 -13.23 -0.49 15.33
C LEU A 102 -14.72 -0.48 15.60
N LEU A 103 -15.50 -0.26 14.54
CA LEU A 103 -16.95 -0.32 14.61
C LEU A 103 -17.43 -1.76 14.40
N PRO A 104 -18.53 -2.18 15.03
CA PRO A 104 -19.05 -3.53 14.87
C PRO A 104 -19.58 -3.73 13.45
N LEU A 105 -19.06 -4.75 12.75
CA LEU A 105 -19.52 -5.11 11.41
C LEU A 105 -20.96 -5.67 11.44
N PRO A 106 -21.77 -5.41 10.40
CA PRO A 106 -23.05 -6.08 10.23
C PRO A 106 -22.91 -7.60 10.17
N SER A 107 -23.88 -8.34 10.73
CA SER A 107 -23.82 -9.81 10.83
C SER A 107 -23.58 -10.50 9.49
N ARG A 108 -24.19 -9.99 8.40
CA ARG A 108 -24.00 -10.53 7.04
C ARG A 108 -22.53 -10.46 6.60
N THR A 109 -21.84 -9.36 6.92
CA THR A 109 -20.41 -9.19 6.63
C THR A 109 -19.56 -10.10 7.48
N VAL A 110 -19.86 -10.26 8.77
CA VAL A 110 -19.15 -11.22 9.63
C VAL A 110 -19.28 -12.64 9.09
N THR A 111 -20.49 -13.05 8.69
CA THR A 111 -20.73 -14.36 8.07
C THR A 111 -19.93 -14.49 6.76
N HIS A 112 -19.95 -13.48 5.90
CA HIS A 112 -19.16 -13.49 4.67
C HIS A 112 -17.66 -13.67 4.95
N LEU A 113 -17.09 -12.94 5.91
CA LEU A 113 -15.67 -13.06 6.27
C LEU A 113 -15.33 -14.48 6.74
N GLN A 114 -16.20 -15.09 7.55
CA GLN A 114 -15.99 -16.46 8.03
C GLN A 114 -16.04 -17.50 6.90
N GLU A 115 -16.98 -17.35 5.97
CA GLU A 115 -17.13 -18.27 4.85
C GLU A 115 -16.04 -18.13 3.78
N ALA A 116 -15.57 -16.90 3.54
CA ALA A 116 -14.50 -16.60 2.59
C ALA A 116 -13.09 -16.84 3.16
N GLN A 117 -12.98 -17.21 4.45
CA GLN A 117 -11.69 -17.32 5.11
C GLN A 117 -10.87 -18.49 4.57
N ARG A 118 -9.74 -18.16 3.95
CA ARG A 118 -8.73 -19.10 3.47
C ARG A 118 -7.87 -19.60 4.62
N PRO A 119 -7.32 -20.83 4.54
CA PRO A 119 -6.47 -21.39 5.59
C PRO A 119 -5.18 -20.57 5.80
N LYS A 120 -4.90 -20.18 7.04
CA LYS A 120 -3.61 -19.56 7.39
C LYS A 120 -2.48 -20.59 7.35
N VAL A 121 -1.39 -20.27 6.67
CA VAL A 121 -0.19 -21.13 6.67
C VAL A 121 0.56 -21.01 8.01
N LEU A 122 0.30 -21.96 8.91
CA LEU A 122 0.87 -21.95 10.27
C LEU A 122 2.38 -22.18 10.30
N THR A 123 2.93 -22.94 9.34
CA THR A 123 4.38 -23.17 9.25
C THR A 123 5.14 -21.87 8.98
N VAL A 124 4.62 -21.01 8.11
CA VAL A 124 5.15 -19.67 7.84
C VAL A 124 5.12 -18.83 9.11
N THR A 125 3.98 -18.81 9.80
CA THR A 125 3.82 -18.08 11.08
C THR A 125 4.85 -18.53 12.12
N ALA A 126 5.02 -19.85 12.27
CA ALA A 126 5.98 -20.42 13.22
C ALA A 126 7.43 -20.04 12.87
N VAL A 127 7.81 -20.06 11.58
CA VAL A 127 9.15 -19.64 11.14
C VAL A 127 9.39 -18.17 11.48
N VAL A 128 8.47 -17.28 11.11
CA VAL A 128 8.61 -15.84 11.37
C VAL A 128 8.73 -15.53 12.86
N GLN A 129 7.95 -16.19 13.71
CA GLN A 129 7.92 -15.93 15.16
C GLN A 129 9.12 -16.52 15.92
N SER A 130 9.63 -17.69 15.50
CA SER A 130 10.67 -18.41 16.24
C SER A 130 12.08 -18.14 15.75
N SER A 131 12.24 -17.64 14.52
CA SER A 131 13.54 -17.46 13.90
C SER A 131 14.14 -16.09 14.22
N LYS A 132 15.46 -16.02 14.36
CA LYS A 132 16.19 -14.73 14.36
C LYS A 132 16.49 -14.23 12.94
N ARG A 133 16.48 -15.16 11.99
CA ARG A 133 16.78 -14.96 10.58
C ARG A 133 16.21 -16.15 9.81
N PHE A 134 15.69 -15.89 8.62
CA PHE A 134 15.28 -16.93 7.67
C PHE A 134 15.60 -16.49 6.25
N GLU A 135 15.32 -17.35 5.28
CA GLU A 135 15.60 -17.12 3.87
C GLU A 135 14.34 -17.37 3.04
N VAL A 136 14.19 -16.57 1.99
CA VAL A 136 13.14 -16.75 0.97
C VAL A 136 13.80 -16.72 -0.40
N SER A 137 13.33 -17.54 -1.34
CA SER A 137 13.84 -17.54 -2.71
C SER A 137 12.82 -16.99 -3.69
N ILE A 138 13.25 -16.10 -4.58
CA ILE A 138 12.38 -15.51 -5.60
C ILE A 138 12.05 -16.58 -6.65
N THR A 139 10.77 -16.87 -6.84
CA THR A 139 10.30 -17.84 -7.84
C THR A 139 9.71 -17.16 -9.07
N ARG A 140 9.13 -15.96 -8.90
CA ARG A 140 8.58 -15.15 -9.99
C ARG A 140 8.66 -13.67 -9.64
N ILE A 141 8.90 -12.83 -10.63
CA ILE A 141 8.77 -11.38 -10.51
C ILE A 141 7.35 -11.04 -10.96
N ILE A 142 6.55 -10.45 -10.05
CA ILE A 142 5.15 -10.09 -10.32
C ILE A 142 5.09 -8.66 -10.86
N LYS A 143 5.80 -7.73 -10.21
CA LYS A 143 5.89 -6.33 -10.59
C LYS A 143 7.27 -5.79 -10.28
N THR A 144 7.86 -5.05 -11.21
CA THR A 144 9.11 -4.32 -10.96
C THR A 144 8.82 -2.90 -10.49
N ALA A 145 9.70 -2.32 -9.67
CA ALA A 145 9.54 -0.92 -9.25
C ALA A 145 9.71 0.09 -10.42
N ALA A 146 10.19 -0.36 -11.57
CA ALA A 146 10.29 0.46 -12.78
C ALA A 146 8.95 0.56 -13.55
N GLU A 147 8.02 -0.35 -13.28
CA GLU A 147 6.70 -0.40 -13.91
C GLU A 147 5.70 0.42 -13.06
N GLY A 148 5.76 1.74 -13.25
CA GLY A 148 4.87 2.70 -12.59
C GLY A 148 5.59 3.61 -11.59
N SER A 149 4.90 4.65 -11.12
CA SER A 149 5.35 5.62 -10.10
C SER A 149 5.55 5.01 -8.70
N GLN A 150 5.72 3.69 -8.61
CA GLN A 150 5.65 2.95 -7.36
C GLN A 150 7.03 2.71 -6.74
N ILE A 151 7.06 2.81 -5.42
CA ILE A 151 8.24 2.62 -4.57
C ILE A 151 8.60 1.15 -4.33
N ALA A 152 7.73 0.23 -4.74
CA ALA A 152 7.81 -1.18 -4.37
C ALA A 152 7.89 -2.13 -5.57
N ALA A 153 8.69 -3.18 -5.42
CA ALA A 153 8.70 -4.34 -6.30
C ALA A 153 7.98 -5.51 -5.64
N VAL A 154 7.24 -6.29 -6.42
CA VAL A 154 6.43 -7.42 -5.95
C VAL A 154 6.96 -8.72 -6.53
N TYR A 155 7.16 -9.70 -5.67
CA TYR A 155 7.73 -11.00 -6.01
C TYR A 155 6.86 -12.12 -5.47
N GLU A 156 6.80 -13.20 -6.22
CA GLU A 156 6.47 -14.50 -5.65
C GLU A 156 7.75 -15.08 -5.06
N VAL A 157 7.65 -15.55 -3.81
CA VAL A 157 8.78 -16.17 -3.12
C VAL A 157 8.40 -17.50 -2.52
N ARG A 158 9.39 -18.37 -2.34
CA ARG A 158 9.26 -19.65 -1.65
C ARG A 158 9.92 -19.61 -0.27
N MET A 159 9.20 -20.05 0.75
CA MET A 159 9.71 -20.25 2.11
C MET A 159 9.23 -21.59 2.65
N GLY A 160 10.16 -22.51 2.95
CA GLY A 160 9.81 -23.82 3.52
C GLY A 160 8.82 -24.63 2.67
N GLY A 161 8.85 -24.46 1.34
CA GLY A 161 7.92 -25.10 0.40
C GLY A 161 6.61 -24.34 0.14
N GLN A 162 6.29 -23.32 0.94
CA GLN A 162 5.13 -22.45 0.72
C GLN A 162 5.47 -21.32 -0.27
N LEU A 163 4.56 -21.04 -1.21
CA LEU A 163 4.62 -19.82 -2.02
C LEU A 163 3.92 -18.66 -1.30
N LEU A 164 4.56 -17.50 -1.34
CA LEU A 164 4.13 -16.27 -0.66
C LEU A 164 4.33 -15.08 -1.60
N CYS A 165 3.62 -13.98 -1.30
CA CYS A 165 3.84 -12.70 -1.94
C CYS A 165 4.79 -11.87 -1.07
N LEU A 166 5.84 -11.33 -1.68
CA LEU A 166 6.79 -10.42 -1.07
C LEU A 166 6.73 -9.08 -1.80
N LYS A 167 6.44 -8.01 -1.06
CA LYS A 167 6.54 -6.63 -1.55
C LYS A 167 7.74 -5.96 -0.90
N VAL A 168 8.73 -5.54 -1.68
CA VAL A 168 9.97 -4.90 -1.22
C VAL A 168 9.96 -3.43 -1.58
N PHE A 169 10.25 -2.57 -0.61
CA PHE A 169 10.28 -1.13 -0.75
C PHE A 169 11.73 -0.66 -0.83
N ASP A 170 12.14 -0.22 -2.03
CA ASP A 170 13.51 0.22 -2.29
C ASP A 170 13.50 1.68 -2.79
N ASP A 171 13.76 2.60 -1.87
CA ASP A 171 13.84 4.04 -2.13
C ASP A 171 14.77 4.40 -3.28
N ARG A 172 15.79 3.58 -3.54
CA ARG A 172 16.74 3.83 -4.62
C ARG A 172 16.05 3.75 -5.99
N LEU A 173 14.90 3.08 -6.09
CA LEU A 173 14.12 2.95 -7.31
C LEU A 173 12.96 3.94 -7.44
N TYR A 174 12.63 4.70 -6.38
CA TYR A 174 11.57 5.73 -6.46
C TYR A 174 11.85 6.76 -7.59
N PRO A 175 10.94 6.99 -8.53
CA PRO A 175 11.20 7.85 -9.68
C PRO A 175 11.04 9.32 -9.30
N ILE A 176 12.15 9.97 -8.95
CA ILE A 176 12.18 11.42 -8.73
C ILE A 176 13.36 12.04 -9.48
N GLU A 177 13.03 12.97 -10.36
CA GLU A 177 13.96 13.72 -11.18
C GLU A 177 13.97 15.20 -10.74
N PRO A 178 15.08 15.92 -10.95
CA PRO A 178 15.11 17.36 -10.71
C PRO A 178 14.08 18.07 -11.60
N PRO A 179 13.58 19.25 -11.18
CA PRO A 179 12.74 20.08 -12.03
C PRO A 179 13.44 20.43 -13.34
N GLU A 180 12.67 20.48 -14.44
CA GLU A 180 13.20 20.95 -15.74
C GLU A 180 13.56 22.43 -15.70
N ASP A 181 12.68 23.25 -15.13
CA ASP A 181 12.97 24.67 -14.87
C ASP A 181 13.65 24.77 -13.50
N PRO A 182 14.92 25.19 -13.44
CA PRO A 182 15.60 25.36 -12.18
C PRO A 182 14.96 26.46 -11.34
N GLU A 183 14.02 27.28 -11.79
CA GLU A 183 13.29 28.25 -10.95
C GLU A 183 12.02 27.68 -10.29
N ASP A 184 11.62 26.46 -10.66
CA ASP A 184 10.39 25.86 -10.13
C ASP A 184 10.42 25.67 -8.61
N PRO A 185 9.29 25.91 -7.91
CA PRO A 185 9.24 25.75 -6.46
C PRO A 185 9.42 24.29 -6.04
N LEU A 186 10.54 23.98 -5.37
CA LEU A 186 10.90 22.65 -4.88
C LEU A 186 9.83 21.99 -4.01
N ARG A 187 9.00 22.78 -3.33
CA ARG A 187 7.89 22.28 -2.51
C ARG A 187 7.04 21.26 -3.25
N TYR A 188 6.78 21.45 -4.55
CA TYR A 188 5.90 20.56 -5.31
C TYR A 188 6.54 19.20 -5.60
N TRP A 189 7.86 19.15 -5.77
CA TRP A 189 8.61 17.91 -6.03
C TRP A 189 8.66 16.99 -4.83
N PHE A 190 8.63 17.58 -3.63
CA PHE A 190 8.75 16.85 -2.38
C PHE A 190 7.40 16.68 -1.66
N GLN A 191 6.32 17.33 -2.13
CA GLN A 191 4.99 17.26 -1.52
C GLN A 191 4.34 15.88 -1.56
N GLY A 192 4.85 14.95 -2.37
CA GLY A 192 4.43 13.54 -2.40
C GLY A 192 5.58 12.57 -2.19
N LEU A 193 6.77 13.04 -1.80
CA LEU A 193 7.92 12.17 -1.61
C LEU A 193 7.68 11.30 -0.37
N GLN A 194 7.44 10.01 -0.62
CA GLN A 194 7.26 9.02 0.41
C GLN A 194 8.54 8.18 0.51
N ALA A 195 9.08 8.04 1.71
CA ALA A 195 10.16 7.08 1.96
C ALA A 195 9.58 5.67 2.13
N ALA A 196 10.40 4.64 1.88
CA ALA A 196 10.04 3.23 2.00
C ALA A 196 9.47 2.92 3.39
N GLU A 197 10.02 3.53 4.43
CA GLU A 197 9.54 3.34 5.80
C GLU A 197 8.15 3.93 6.03
N ASP A 198 7.81 5.03 5.35
CA ASP A 198 6.46 5.60 5.41
C ASP A 198 5.46 4.68 4.69
N ALA A 199 5.82 4.16 3.50
CA ALA A 199 4.96 3.23 2.75
C ALA A 199 4.71 1.91 3.49
N VAL A 200 5.77 1.32 4.07
CA VAL A 200 5.66 0.10 4.90
C VAL A 200 4.81 0.35 6.13
N ARG A 201 4.96 1.51 6.80
CA ARG A 201 4.17 1.86 7.98
C ARG A 201 2.68 1.92 7.65
N THR A 202 2.33 2.57 6.54
CA THR A 202 0.95 2.68 6.08
C THR A 202 0.35 1.31 5.82
N GLU A 203 1.00 0.51 4.97
CA GLU A 203 0.45 -0.80 4.58
C GLU A 203 0.40 -1.76 5.79
N GLN A 204 1.42 -1.78 6.64
CA GLN A 204 1.40 -2.54 7.89
C GLN A 204 0.25 -2.10 8.81
N GLY A 205 0.04 -0.79 8.97
CA GLY A 205 -1.02 -0.24 9.82
C GLY A 205 -2.41 -0.71 9.37
N VAL A 206 -2.63 -0.76 8.06
CA VAL A 206 -3.85 -1.32 7.47
C VAL A 206 -4.00 -2.81 7.78
N TYR A 207 -2.98 -3.63 7.53
CA TYR A 207 -3.06 -5.07 7.81
C TYR A 207 -3.27 -5.38 9.30
N GLN A 208 -2.62 -4.63 10.19
CA GLN A 208 -2.83 -4.77 11.64
C GLN A 208 -4.25 -4.39 12.03
N ARG A 209 -4.78 -3.30 11.47
CA ARG A 209 -6.16 -2.84 11.70
C ARG A 209 -7.20 -3.85 11.20
N LEU A 210 -6.88 -4.53 10.10
CA LEU A 210 -7.72 -5.53 9.44
C LEU A 210 -7.41 -6.97 9.86
N GLU A 211 -6.75 -7.20 11.01
CA GLU A 211 -6.41 -8.56 11.48
C GLU A 211 -7.62 -9.52 11.47
N HIS A 212 -8.80 -9.02 11.85
CA HIS A 212 -10.05 -9.77 11.88
C HIS A 212 -10.61 -10.17 10.50
N ALA A 213 -10.09 -9.58 9.42
CA ALA A 213 -10.52 -9.78 8.05
C ALA A 213 -9.46 -10.48 7.16
N GLN A 214 -8.27 -10.74 7.72
CA GLN A 214 -7.18 -11.42 7.01
C GLN A 214 -7.55 -12.85 6.64
N GLY A 215 -7.08 -13.26 5.45
CA GLY A 215 -7.43 -14.53 4.84
C GLY A 215 -8.80 -14.53 4.20
N SER A 216 -9.60 -13.46 4.35
CA SER A 216 -10.91 -13.32 3.72
C SER A 216 -10.82 -12.25 2.64
N VAL A 217 -11.16 -11.00 2.96
CA VAL A 217 -11.17 -9.89 1.99
C VAL A 217 -9.81 -9.21 1.81
N VAL A 218 -8.83 -9.54 2.64
CA VAL A 218 -7.42 -9.16 2.47
C VAL A 218 -6.52 -10.38 2.69
N PRO A 219 -5.28 -10.40 2.15
CA PRO A 219 -4.35 -11.50 2.35
C PRO A 219 -4.04 -11.76 3.83
N TRP A 220 -3.62 -12.99 4.16
CA TRP A 220 -2.89 -13.20 5.42
C TRP A 220 -1.60 -12.39 5.44
N TYR A 221 -1.41 -11.58 6.49
CA TYR A 221 -0.20 -10.79 6.71
C TYR A 221 0.78 -11.56 7.60
N TYR A 222 2.04 -11.67 7.18
CA TYR A 222 3.10 -12.35 7.93
C TYR A 222 4.12 -11.40 8.55
N GLY A 223 3.99 -10.09 8.35
CA GLY A 223 4.83 -9.08 9.00
C GLY A 223 5.66 -8.26 8.02
N ALA A 224 6.17 -7.13 8.53
CA ALA A 224 7.18 -6.32 7.85
C ALA A 224 8.57 -6.68 8.38
N HIS A 225 9.50 -6.90 7.46
CA HIS A 225 10.82 -7.45 7.74
C HIS A 225 11.90 -6.65 7.03
N LEU A 226 13.15 -6.82 7.46
CA LEU A 226 14.30 -6.25 6.76
C LEU A 226 14.93 -7.34 5.89
N PHE A 227 15.02 -7.09 4.59
CA PHE A 227 15.57 -8.00 3.60
C PHE A 227 16.94 -7.50 3.18
N THR A 228 17.92 -8.41 3.08
CA THR A 228 19.18 -8.13 2.40
C THR A 228 19.05 -8.57 0.94
N LEU A 229 19.11 -7.59 0.04
CA LEU A 229 19.02 -7.76 -1.40
C LEU A 229 20.32 -8.36 -1.99
N PRO A 230 20.31 -8.83 -3.24
CA PRO A 230 21.47 -9.50 -3.84
C PRO A 230 22.72 -8.62 -3.97
N ASP A 231 22.55 -7.30 -3.99
CA ASP A 231 23.65 -6.32 -4.00
C ASP A 231 24.16 -5.97 -2.58
N GLY A 232 23.59 -6.58 -1.54
CA GLY A 232 23.89 -6.32 -0.13
C GLY A 232 23.14 -5.15 0.48
N HIS A 233 22.33 -4.41 -0.29
CA HIS A 233 21.47 -3.36 0.24
C HIS A 233 20.40 -3.95 1.17
N GLN A 234 20.00 -3.18 2.18
CA GLN A 234 18.93 -3.58 3.08
C GLN A 234 17.69 -2.75 2.78
N ALA A 235 16.59 -3.44 2.49
CA ALA A 235 15.31 -2.83 2.19
C ALA A 235 14.22 -3.43 3.08
N PHE A 236 13.25 -2.62 3.48
CA PHE A 236 12.07 -3.14 4.17
C PHE A 236 11.15 -3.81 3.16
N GLY A 237 10.42 -4.83 3.61
CA GLY A 237 9.43 -5.50 2.81
C GLY A 237 8.34 -6.12 3.65
N ILE A 238 7.22 -6.41 3.01
CA ILE A 238 6.06 -7.06 3.60
C ILE A 238 5.93 -8.45 3.00
N LEU A 239 5.80 -9.45 3.89
CA LEU A 239 5.50 -10.82 3.50
C LEU A 239 4.01 -11.11 3.75
N MET A 240 3.31 -11.59 2.73
CA MET A 240 1.88 -11.88 2.79
C MET A 240 1.53 -13.17 2.04
N GLU A 241 0.32 -13.65 2.22
CA GLU A 241 -0.26 -14.73 1.42
C GLU A 241 -0.17 -14.39 -0.07
N LEU A 242 0.29 -15.36 -0.88
CA LEU A 242 0.09 -15.29 -2.32
C LEU A 242 -1.34 -15.72 -2.62
N VAL A 243 -2.18 -14.76 -2.97
CA VAL A 243 -3.57 -15.03 -3.34
C VAL A 243 -3.60 -15.49 -4.79
N ASP A 244 -4.18 -16.67 -5.03
CA ASP A 244 -4.45 -17.16 -6.38
C ASP A 244 -5.75 -16.54 -6.89
N GLY A 245 -5.60 -15.49 -7.70
CA GLY A 245 -6.70 -14.73 -8.26
C GLY A 245 -6.24 -13.92 -9.48
N SER A 246 -7.23 -13.39 -10.20
CA SER A 246 -7.01 -12.48 -11.32
C SER A 246 -7.72 -11.18 -11.02
N ASP A 247 -7.20 -10.06 -11.51
CA ASP A 247 -7.95 -8.80 -11.48
C ASP A 247 -9.28 -8.93 -12.26
N PRO A 248 -10.26 -8.03 -12.05
CA PRO A 248 -11.61 -8.21 -12.55
C PRO A 248 -11.67 -8.19 -14.09
N GLU A 249 -10.76 -7.46 -14.75
CA GLU A 249 -10.65 -7.42 -16.22
C GLU A 249 -10.18 -8.77 -16.78
N HIS A 250 -9.25 -9.44 -16.10
CA HIS A 250 -8.72 -10.74 -16.52
C HIS A 250 -9.48 -11.95 -15.96
N ALA A 251 -10.40 -11.75 -15.01
CA ALA A 251 -11.20 -12.82 -14.40
C ALA A 251 -12.29 -13.40 -15.34
N LEU A 252 -12.52 -12.77 -16.49
CA LEU A 252 -13.55 -13.11 -17.48
C LEU A 252 -14.95 -13.16 -16.86
N LEU A 253 -15.32 -12.14 -16.09
CA LEU A 253 -16.59 -12.14 -15.33
C LEU A 253 -17.82 -12.25 -16.24
N SER A 254 -17.75 -11.70 -17.47
CA SER A 254 -18.81 -11.82 -18.47
C SER A 254 -19.09 -13.26 -18.92
N GLU A 255 -18.12 -14.17 -18.79
CA GLU A 255 -18.25 -15.59 -19.10
C GLU A 255 -18.74 -16.42 -17.89
N ARG A 256 -18.82 -15.81 -16.71
CA ARG A 256 -19.30 -16.45 -15.48
C ARG A 256 -20.82 -16.46 -15.43
N THR A 257 -21.36 -17.36 -14.61
CA THR A 257 -22.79 -17.39 -14.36
C THR A 257 -23.24 -16.14 -13.59
N GLU A 258 -24.51 -15.73 -13.74
CA GLU A 258 -25.07 -14.61 -12.99
C GLU A 258 -24.88 -14.79 -11.48
N ALA A 259 -25.02 -16.01 -10.97
CA ALA A 259 -24.81 -16.30 -9.55
C ALA A 259 -23.37 -16.05 -9.10
N GLU A 260 -22.37 -16.46 -9.90
CA GLU A 260 -20.96 -16.19 -9.61
C GLU A 260 -20.66 -14.69 -9.64
N GLN A 261 -21.17 -13.96 -10.65
CA GLN A 261 -21.04 -12.51 -10.74
C GLN A 261 -21.66 -11.81 -9.52
N ILE A 262 -22.87 -12.20 -9.10
CA ILE A 262 -23.51 -11.68 -7.88
C ILE A 262 -22.62 -11.91 -6.67
N THR A 263 -22.07 -13.12 -6.48
CA THR A 263 -21.23 -13.41 -5.32
C THR A 263 -19.96 -12.57 -5.28
N PHE A 264 -19.36 -12.29 -6.45
CA PHE A 264 -18.20 -11.41 -6.54
C PHE A 264 -18.55 -9.96 -6.19
N ILE A 265 -19.67 -9.44 -6.71
CA ILE A 265 -20.18 -8.10 -6.40
C ILE A 265 -20.46 -7.96 -4.90
N GLU A 266 -21.14 -8.93 -4.31
CA GLU A 266 -21.45 -8.95 -2.88
C GLU A 266 -20.17 -9.04 -2.02
N SER A 267 -19.21 -9.88 -2.41
CA SER A 267 -17.91 -9.99 -1.72
C SER A 267 -17.18 -8.65 -1.73
N THR A 268 -17.16 -7.98 -2.90
CA THR A 268 -16.56 -6.65 -3.06
C THR A 268 -17.21 -5.62 -2.15
N ARG A 269 -18.55 -5.63 -2.06
CA ARG A 269 -19.27 -4.75 -1.13
C ARG A 269 -18.91 -5.03 0.33
N HIS A 270 -18.83 -6.30 0.71
CA HIS A 270 -18.44 -6.69 2.07
C HIS A 270 -17.02 -6.23 2.41
N ALA A 271 -16.08 -6.28 1.48
CA ALA A 271 -14.72 -5.78 1.67
C ALA A 271 -14.68 -4.26 1.88
N VAL A 272 -15.34 -3.49 1.01
CA VAL A 272 -15.43 -2.02 1.16
C VAL A 272 -16.02 -1.63 2.52
N ARG A 273 -17.07 -2.33 2.94
CA ARG A 273 -17.67 -2.14 4.27
C ARG A 273 -16.68 -2.42 5.40
N VAL A 274 -15.85 -3.45 5.28
CA VAL A 274 -14.80 -3.75 6.26
C VAL A 274 -13.83 -2.57 6.38
N PHE A 275 -13.41 -1.96 5.27
CA PHE A 275 -12.51 -0.80 5.30
C PHE A 275 -13.15 0.41 5.95
N GLN A 276 -14.39 0.73 5.58
CA GLN A 276 -15.14 1.84 6.15
C GLN A 276 -15.31 1.70 7.68
N TYR A 277 -15.71 0.52 8.15
CA TYR A 277 -15.88 0.25 9.59
C TYR A 277 -14.56 0.17 10.35
N ALA A 278 -13.45 0.01 9.62
CA ALA A 278 -12.09 0.02 10.15
C ALA A 278 -11.44 1.40 10.09
N ASP A 279 -12.12 2.42 9.53
CA ASP A 279 -11.58 3.76 9.26
C ASP A 279 -10.34 3.71 8.36
N ILE A 280 -10.49 3.02 7.22
CA ILE A 280 -9.45 2.89 6.19
C ILE A 280 -10.01 3.42 4.88
N SER A 281 -9.23 4.30 4.26
CA SER A 281 -9.43 4.79 2.89
C SER A 281 -8.21 4.47 2.04
N GLN A 282 -8.37 3.92 0.83
CA GLN A 282 -7.22 3.40 0.08
C GLN A 282 -6.53 4.45 -0.81
N LEU A 283 -7.25 5.52 -1.20
CA LEU A 283 -6.80 6.70 -1.96
C LEU A 283 -6.34 6.51 -3.42
N ASP A 284 -6.09 5.29 -3.87
CA ASP A 284 -5.40 4.99 -5.13
C ASP A 284 -5.97 3.74 -5.79
N TRP A 285 -7.29 3.74 -6.01
CA TRP A 285 -8.03 2.57 -6.47
C TRP A 285 -7.70 2.23 -7.93
N GLU A 286 -7.19 1.03 -8.15
CA GLU A 286 -7.00 0.44 -9.48
C GLU A 286 -7.65 -0.95 -9.56
N SER A 287 -8.11 -1.35 -10.75
CA SER A 287 -8.69 -2.68 -10.98
C SER A 287 -7.71 -3.81 -10.60
N THR A 288 -6.41 -3.58 -10.80
CA THR A 288 -5.34 -4.54 -10.47
C THR A 288 -5.18 -4.81 -8.96
N GLN A 289 -5.81 -4.00 -8.11
CA GLN A 289 -5.76 -4.13 -6.65
C GLN A 289 -6.93 -4.97 -6.09
N ILE A 290 -7.85 -5.44 -6.95
CA ILE A 290 -8.98 -6.28 -6.57
C ILE A 290 -8.83 -7.66 -7.22
N LEU A 291 -8.47 -8.68 -6.45
CA LEU A 291 -8.32 -10.03 -6.98
C LEU A 291 -9.64 -10.80 -6.87
N CYS A 292 -10.16 -11.28 -7.99
CA CYS A 292 -11.21 -12.27 -8.05
C CYS A 292 -10.63 -13.68 -7.83
N THR A 293 -11.07 -14.35 -6.76
CA THR A 293 -10.60 -15.68 -6.39
C THR A 293 -11.77 -16.67 -6.28
N PRO A 294 -11.65 -17.89 -6.84
CA PRO A 294 -12.66 -18.92 -6.66
C PRO A 294 -12.67 -19.45 -5.23
N ARG A 295 -13.83 -19.46 -4.58
CA ARG A 295 -14.00 -20.08 -3.27
C ARG A 295 -13.89 -21.59 -3.38
N VAL A 296 -13.01 -22.19 -2.59
CA VAL A 296 -12.95 -23.65 -2.44
C VAL A 296 -14.05 -24.08 -1.46
N SER A 297 -15.27 -24.24 -1.97
CA SER A 297 -16.41 -24.77 -1.19
C SER A 297 -16.64 -26.25 -1.49
N SER A 298 -17.14 -26.98 -0.50
CA SER A 298 -17.64 -28.35 -0.67
C SER A 298 -18.97 -28.42 -1.43
N SER A 299 -19.61 -27.26 -1.63
CA SER A 299 -20.84 -27.14 -2.42
C SER A 299 -20.56 -27.26 -3.92
N SER A 300 -21.54 -27.74 -4.68
CA SER A 300 -21.44 -27.79 -6.15
C SER A 300 -21.52 -26.40 -6.80
N THR A 301 -22.02 -25.40 -6.07
CA THR A 301 -22.06 -24.01 -6.51
C THR A 301 -20.68 -23.38 -6.34
N ARG A 302 -20.16 -22.84 -7.43
CA ARG A 302 -18.93 -22.03 -7.41
C ARG A 302 -19.28 -20.64 -6.92
N HIS A 303 -18.48 -20.14 -5.99
CA HIS A 303 -18.56 -18.76 -5.51
C HIS A 303 -17.27 -18.04 -5.89
N LEU A 304 -17.39 -16.75 -6.19
CA LEU A 304 -16.25 -15.87 -6.42
C LEU A 304 -16.17 -14.91 -5.23
N ASP A 305 -15.00 -14.85 -4.61
CA ASP A 305 -14.67 -13.88 -3.57
C ASP A 305 -13.73 -12.82 -4.14
N CYS A 306 -13.72 -11.65 -3.52
CA CYS A 306 -12.73 -10.62 -3.79
C CYS A 306 -11.65 -10.61 -2.71
N VAL A 307 -10.42 -10.26 -3.09
CA VAL A 307 -9.34 -9.96 -2.15
C VAL A 307 -8.67 -8.68 -2.57
N PHE A 308 -8.66 -7.72 -1.67
CA PHE A 308 -8.05 -6.42 -1.87
C PHE A 308 -6.59 -6.43 -1.44
N ILE A 309 -5.74 -5.82 -2.25
CA ILE A 309 -4.29 -5.72 -2.02
C ILE A 309 -3.83 -4.27 -2.21
N ASP A 310 -2.55 -4.03 -1.93
CA ASP A 310 -1.87 -2.74 -2.17
C ASP A 310 -2.44 -1.55 -1.38
N PHE A 311 -2.07 -1.47 -0.10
CA PHE A 311 -2.50 -0.41 0.81
C PHE A 311 -1.41 0.62 1.11
N THR A 312 -0.45 0.85 0.21
CA THR A 312 0.67 1.80 0.47
C THR A 312 0.25 3.25 0.48
N SER A 313 -0.81 3.55 -0.27
CA SER A 313 -1.41 4.88 -0.38
C SER A 313 -2.55 5.09 0.61
N ALA A 314 -2.90 4.08 1.39
CA ALA A 314 -4.05 4.15 2.28
C ALA A 314 -3.88 5.17 3.41
N THR A 315 -4.98 5.65 3.94
CA THR A 315 -5.05 6.54 5.10
C THR A 315 -6.03 6.02 6.13
N GLN A 316 -5.79 6.44 7.36
CA GLN A 316 -6.65 6.23 8.53
C GLN A 316 -6.85 7.60 9.17
N SER A 317 -7.99 7.85 9.79
CA SER A 317 -8.24 9.16 10.40
C SER A 317 -7.33 9.36 11.61
N ASP A 318 -6.75 10.56 11.72
CA ASP A 318 -6.07 11.03 12.91
C ASP A 318 -6.94 12.08 13.62
N THR A 319 -6.85 12.15 14.95
CA THR A 319 -7.59 13.06 15.84
C THR A 319 -7.52 14.54 15.42
N ALA A 320 -6.51 14.94 14.65
CA ALA A 320 -6.33 16.30 14.16
C ALA A 320 -6.87 16.55 12.74
N TYR A 321 -7.08 15.50 11.92
CA TYR A 321 -7.41 15.62 10.51
C TYR A 321 -8.37 14.50 10.05
N ASN A 322 -9.67 14.73 10.17
CA ASN A 322 -10.73 13.90 9.55
C ASN A 322 -10.83 14.11 8.02
N SER A 323 -9.88 14.82 7.40
CA SER A 323 -9.96 15.31 6.02
C SER A 323 -9.49 14.31 4.95
N HIS A 324 -9.27 13.04 5.30
CA HIS A 324 -8.68 12.04 4.40
C HIS A 324 -9.62 10.87 4.06
N GLN A 325 -10.92 11.03 4.28
CA GLN A 325 -11.91 10.08 3.76
C GLN A 325 -12.10 10.33 2.27
N VAL A 326 -12.00 9.27 1.47
CA VAL A 326 -12.37 9.29 0.05
C VAL A 326 -13.57 8.40 -0.21
N ASP A 327 -14.18 8.57 -1.37
CA ASP A 327 -15.30 7.75 -1.82
C ASP A 327 -14.84 6.33 -2.24
N ASP A 328 -14.36 5.51 -1.30
CA ASP A 328 -13.94 4.14 -1.60
C ASP A 328 -15.09 3.30 -2.19
N TYR A 329 -16.33 3.57 -1.78
CA TYR A 329 -17.52 2.94 -2.33
C TYR A 329 -17.69 3.25 -3.83
N GLY A 330 -17.67 4.53 -4.18
CA GLY A 330 -17.87 5.05 -5.53
C GLY A 330 -16.71 4.68 -6.44
N ASN A 331 -15.47 4.78 -5.97
CA ASN A 331 -14.27 4.40 -6.72
C ASN A 331 -14.28 2.89 -7.05
N VAL A 332 -14.61 2.03 -6.10
CA VAL A 332 -14.74 0.59 -6.37
C VAL A 332 -15.92 0.30 -7.29
N LEU A 333 -17.05 0.99 -7.12
CA LEU A 333 -18.19 0.84 -8.03
C LEU A 333 -17.85 1.28 -9.46
N GLU A 334 -17.07 2.34 -9.64
CA GLU A 334 -16.57 2.81 -10.93
C GLU A 334 -15.72 1.73 -11.61
N ILE A 335 -14.77 1.13 -10.88
CA ILE A 335 -13.99 -0.01 -11.38
C ILE A 335 -14.91 -1.14 -11.83
N LEU A 336 -15.89 -1.54 -11.02
CA LEU A 336 -16.81 -2.63 -11.36
C LEU A 336 -17.72 -2.30 -12.55
N CYS A 337 -18.00 -1.01 -12.79
CA CYS A 337 -18.80 -0.53 -13.92
C CYS A 337 -18.00 -0.43 -15.22
N ASP A 338 -16.67 -0.56 -15.18
CA ASP A 338 -15.85 -0.53 -16.38
C ASP A 338 -16.28 -1.66 -17.33
N PRO A 339 -16.58 -1.36 -18.61
CA PRO A 339 -16.94 -2.38 -19.61
C PRO A 339 -15.92 -3.52 -19.74
N ALA A 340 -14.64 -3.28 -19.48
CA ALA A 340 -13.57 -4.28 -19.51
C ALA A 340 -13.74 -5.35 -18.42
N VAL A 341 -14.36 -5.01 -17.29
CA VAL A 341 -14.69 -5.96 -16.22
C VAL A 341 -15.82 -6.91 -16.63
N GLY A 342 -16.71 -6.47 -17.52
CA GLY A 342 -17.74 -7.33 -18.11
C GLY A 342 -18.92 -7.65 -17.19
N LEU A 343 -19.12 -6.90 -16.10
CA LEU A 343 -20.30 -7.01 -15.23
C LEU A 343 -21.48 -6.18 -15.79
N PRO A 344 -22.69 -6.74 -15.90
CA PRO A 344 -23.84 -5.96 -16.33
C PRO A 344 -24.22 -4.90 -15.29
N LYS A 345 -24.41 -3.64 -15.71
CA LYS A 345 -24.80 -2.52 -14.82
C LYS A 345 -26.02 -2.83 -13.95
N TRP A 346 -27.06 -3.44 -14.53
CA TRP A 346 -28.28 -3.80 -13.80
C TRP A 346 -28.02 -4.81 -12.67
N LEU A 347 -26.97 -5.62 -12.78
CA LEU A 347 -26.58 -6.57 -11.75
C LEU A 347 -25.89 -5.86 -10.58
N LEU A 348 -25.03 -4.89 -10.88
CA LEU A 348 -24.40 -4.02 -9.87
C LEU A 348 -25.44 -3.24 -9.08
N GLU A 349 -26.40 -2.61 -9.78
CA GLU A 349 -27.53 -1.90 -9.15
C GLU A 349 -28.35 -2.79 -8.22
N LYS A 350 -28.47 -4.07 -8.54
CA LYS A 350 -29.21 -5.06 -7.75
C LYS A 350 -28.42 -5.62 -6.57
N ALA A 351 -27.11 -5.86 -6.73
CA ALA A 351 -26.33 -6.70 -5.82
C ALA A 351 -25.28 -5.94 -4.98
N PHE A 352 -24.80 -4.76 -5.40
CA PHE A 352 -23.74 -4.05 -4.67
C PHE A 352 -24.24 -3.39 -3.37
N GLU A 353 -25.55 -3.38 -3.15
CA GLU A 353 -26.25 -2.74 -2.02
C GLU A 353 -26.05 -1.21 -1.95
N PRO A 354 -26.98 -0.46 -1.32
CA PRO A 354 -26.79 0.95 -1.09
C PRO A 354 -25.56 1.28 -0.24
N ARG A 355 -25.02 2.47 -0.47
CA ARG A 355 -24.01 3.11 0.38
C ARG A 355 -24.51 3.23 1.82
N GLU A 356 -23.62 3.04 2.78
CA GLU A 356 -23.93 3.33 4.19
C GLU A 356 -23.57 4.77 4.54
N GLU A 357 -24.32 5.40 5.44
CA GLU A 357 -24.21 6.84 5.80
C GLU A 357 -22.92 7.24 6.54
N TRP A 358 -21.86 6.41 6.50
CA TRP A 358 -20.61 6.68 7.22
C TRP A 358 -19.70 7.72 6.55
N ASP A 359 -19.91 7.99 5.25
CA ASP A 359 -19.28 9.10 4.53
C ASP A 359 -20.02 10.40 4.83
N TYR A 360 -19.75 11.01 5.99
CA TYR A 360 -20.34 12.31 6.37
C TYR A 360 -19.95 13.47 5.43
N TYR A 361 -19.00 13.25 4.53
CA TYR A 361 -18.47 14.26 3.62
C TYR A 361 -18.35 13.72 2.18
N THR A 362 -19.45 13.62 1.46
CA THR A 362 -19.60 14.17 0.09
C THR A 362 -20.98 13.84 -0.50
N THR A 363 -21.43 14.73 -1.38
CA THR A 363 -22.72 14.76 -2.06
C THR A 363 -23.02 13.47 -2.82
N ASN A 364 -24.27 13.03 -2.75
CA ASN A 364 -24.82 11.85 -3.42
C ASN A 364 -24.51 11.86 -4.95
N PRO A 365 -23.59 11.02 -5.46
CA PRO A 365 -23.22 11.02 -6.89
C PRO A 365 -24.34 10.49 -7.80
N LEU A 366 -25.35 9.81 -7.24
CA LEU A 366 -26.52 9.35 -8.00
C LEU A 366 -27.42 10.51 -8.48
N ASN A 367 -27.25 11.73 -7.97
CA ASN A 367 -27.95 12.90 -8.49
C ASN A 367 -27.23 13.55 -9.69
N ASP A 368 -25.99 13.17 -9.99
CA ASP A 368 -25.18 13.78 -11.06
C ASP A 368 -25.04 12.88 -12.32
N MET A 369 -25.75 11.75 -12.37
CA MET A 369 -25.80 10.83 -13.52
C MET A 369 -27.13 10.86 -14.30
N GLU A 370 -27.94 11.91 -14.14
CA GLU A 370 -29.11 12.20 -15.01
C GLU A 370 -28.75 13.02 -16.25
#